data_AF-A0A976PXV7-F1
#
_entry.id   AF-A0A976PXV7-F1
#
_cell.length_a   1.000
_cell.length_b   1.000
_cell.length_c   1.000
_cell.angle_alpha   90.00
_cell.angle_beta   90.00
_cell.angle_gamma   90.00
#
_symmetry.space_group_name_H-M   'P 1'
#
loop_
_entity.id
_entity.type
_entity.pdbx_description
1 polymer ?
#
loop_
_entity_poly.entity_id
_entity_poly.type
_entity_poly.pdbx_seq_one_letter_code
_entity_poly.pdbx_strand_id
1 'polypeptide(L)'
;ILDLAKGYRAACNEQLVVTSLTRPRNRQPRNAARKSVHPAGMAMDLRRTWSRSCRGWLEGTLLTLESVGILDATLERNPIHYHVAVYPWKYRETGDEYLINGQPSLYLVNRGDTLSKIARRTSTSIEEVKQVNGLSSSRIYAGQVLRLPSAQ
;
A
#
# COMPACT_ATOMS: atom_id res chain seq x y z
N ILE A 1 7.34 -5.98 3.24
CA ILE A 1 7.58 -4.90 4.25
C ILE A 1 8.77 -4.02 3.86
N LEU A 2 9.95 -4.59 3.61
CA LEU A 2 11.13 -3.82 3.19
C LEU A 2 10.86 -2.97 1.94
N ASP A 3 10.14 -3.54 1.00
CA ASP A 3 9.72 -2.88 -0.23
C ASP A 3 8.76 -1.72 0.02
N LEU A 4 7.70 -1.93 0.79
CA LEU A 4 6.79 -0.87 1.24
C LEU A 4 7.54 0.28 1.95
N ALA A 5 8.51 -0.04 2.81
CA ALA A 5 9.28 0.95 3.54
C ALA A 5 10.21 1.77 2.61
N LYS A 6 10.87 1.12 1.65
CA LYS A 6 11.64 1.79 0.59
C LYS A 6 10.73 2.70 -0.23
N GLY A 7 9.55 2.20 -0.60
CA GLY A 7 8.59 2.93 -1.40
C GLY A 7 8.09 4.20 -0.69
N TYR A 8 7.77 4.07 0.60
CA TYR A 8 7.39 5.20 1.45
C TYR A 8 8.52 6.22 1.55
N ARG A 9 9.77 5.77 1.74
CA ARG A 9 10.93 6.67 1.81
C ARG A 9 11.15 7.43 0.51
N ALA A 10 11.01 6.76 -0.64
CA ALA A 10 11.16 7.40 -1.95
C ALA A 10 10.06 8.44 -2.21
N ALA A 11 8.81 8.14 -1.86
CA ALA A 11 7.68 9.03 -2.10
C ALA A 11 7.58 10.18 -1.09
N CYS A 12 7.99 9.94 0.16
CA CYS A 12 7.72 10.85 1.29
C CYS A 12 8.98 11.51 1.85
N ASN A 13 10.18 11.02 1.50
CA ASN A 13 11.44 11.36 2.17
C ASN A 13 11.40 11.21 3.71
N GLU A 14 10.54 10.32 4.20
CA GLU A 14 10.30 10.01 5.62
C GLU A 14 10.57 8.53 5.88
N GLN A 15 10.85 8.15 7.14
CA GLN A 15 10.91 6.73 7.50
C GLN A 15 9.51 6.20 7.80
N LEU A 16 9.15 5.06 7.22
CA LEU A 16 7.93 4.36 7.58
C LEU A 16 8.07 3.84 9.01
N VAL A 17 7.24 4.34 9.92
CA VAL A 17 7.25 3.89 11.33
C VAL A 17 6.26 2.75 11.48
N VAL A 18 6.81 1.61 11.89
CA VAL A 18 6.04 0.42 12.18
C VAL A 18 5.97 0.23 13.69
N THR A 19 4.78 0.30 14.25
CA THR A 19 4.57 0.29 15.70
C THR A 19 4.29 -1.12 16.24
N SER A 20 4.02 -2.10 15.38
CA SER A 20 3.98 -3.53 15.72
C SER A 20 4.34 -4.37 14.49
N LEU A 21 5.10 -5.47 14.66
CA LEU A 21 5.74 -6.17 13.53
C LEU A 21 5.75 -7.69 13.68
N THR A 22 4.60 -8.28 14.00
CA THR A 22 4.42 -9.66 14.47
C THR A 22 4.59 -9.85 15.99
N ARG A 23 3.67 -10.61 16.58
CA ARG A 23 3.73 -11.05 17.97
C ARG A 23 4.09 -12.54 18.00
N PRO A 24 5.25 -12.94 18.55
CA PRO A 24 5.61 -14.35 18.66
C PRO A 24 4.56 -15.13 19.46
N ARG A 25 4.16 -16.32 19.00
CA ARG A 25 3.23 -17.18 19.77
C ARG A 25 3.81 -17.61 21.13
N ASN A 26 5.13 -17.65 21.25
CA ASN A 26 5.87 -18.14 22.42
C ASN A 26 6.35 -17.04 23.40
N ARG A 27 6.16 -15.76 23.09
CA ARG A 27 6.65 -14.63 23.92
C ARG A 27 5.62 -13.49 23.95
N GLN A 28 4.38 -13.82 24.30
CA GLN A 28 3.33 -12.82 24.42
C GLN A 28 3.45 -12.06 25.75
N PRO A 29 3.33 -10.72 25.75
CA PRO A 29 3.24 -9.94 27.00
C PRO A 29 1.95 -10.29 27.76
N ARG A 30 1.95 -10.08 29.08
CA ARG A 30 0.84 -10.48 29.99
C ARG A 30 -0.55 -9.92 29.60
N ASN A 31 -0.60 -8.82 28.85
CA ASN A 31 -1.84 -8.20 28.35
C ASN A 31 -2.29 -8.71 26.97
N ALA A 32 -1.75 -9.82 26.48
CA ALA A 32 -2.15 -10.39 25.20
C ALA A 32 -3.50 -11.12 25.27
N ALA A 33 -4.43 -10.77 24.39
CA ALA A 33 -5.71 -11.45 24.27
C ALA A 33 -5.61 -12.67 23.34
N ARG A 34 -6.06 -13.84 23.82
CA ARG A 34 -6.15 -15.10 23.03
C ARG A 34 -7.04 -14.98 21.79
N LYS A 35 -7.96 -14.00 21.77
CA LYS A 35 -8.89 -13.70 20.68
C LYS A 35 -8.40 -12.61 19.72
N SER A 36 -7.08 -12.36 19.66
CA SER A 36 -6.53 -11.41 18.68
C SER A 36 -6.96 -11.83 17.27
N VAL A 37 -7.78 -10.99 16.63
CA VAL A 37 -8.65 -11.33 15.49
C VAL A 37 -7.95 -11.43 14.13
N HIS A 38 -6.67 -11.82 14.10
CA HIS A 38 -5.91 -11.94 12.86
C HIS A 38 -5.65 -13.40 12.50
N PRO A 39 -6.64 -14.10 11.91
CA PRO A 39 -6.49 -15.50 11.49
C PRO A 39 -5.44 -15.71 10.38
N ALA A 40 -4.98 -14.63 9.73
CA ALA A 40 -4.10 -14.66 8.56
C ALA A 40 -2.58 -14.67 8.83
N GLY A 41 -2.12 -14.49 10.07
CA GLY A 41 -0.74 -14.79 10.47
C GLY A 41 0.23 -13.62 10.66
N MET A 42 0.00 -12.42 10.14
CA MET A 42 0.82 -11.23 10.44
C MET A 42 -0.02 -9.95 10.49
N ALA A 43 0.16 -9.17 11.57
CA ALA A 43 -0.47 -7.86 11.75
C ALA A 43 0.61 -6.80 12.01
N MET A 44 0.38 -5.62 11.47
CA MET A 44 1.30 -4.51 11.45
C MET A 44 0.57 -3.20 11.70
N ASP A 45 1.01 -2.46 12.71
CA ASP A 45 0.48 -1.12 12.97
C ASP A 45 1.37 -0.08 12.28
N LEU A 46 0.78 0.74 11.41
CA LEU A 46 1.44 1.84 10.73
C LEU A 46 1.02 3.17 11.35
N ARG A 47 1.99 3.97 11.79
CA ARG A 47 1.69 5.31 12.30
C ARG A 47 1.09 6.17 11.18
N ARG A 48 -0.03 6.85 11.47
CA ARG A 48 -0.58 7.83 10.53
C ARG A 48 0.30 9.08 10.51
N THR A 49 0.75 9.46 9.32
CA THR A 49 1.49 10.71 9.10
C THR A 49 0.56 11.94 9.04
N TRP A 50 1.08 13.07 9.52
CA TRP A 50 0.39 14.37 9.47
C TRP A 50 0.55 15.07 8.12
N SER A 51 1.57 14.70 7.34
CA SER A 51 1.73 15.17 5.97
C SER A 51 0.58 14.68 5.08
N ARG A 52 -0.10 15.61 4.41
CA ARG A 52 -1.26 15.28 3.56
C ARG A 52 -0.84 14.50 2.30
N SER A 53 0.34 14.81 1.74
CA SER A 53 0.88 14.08 0.59
C SER A 53 1.28 12.66 0.98
N CYS A 54 2.05 12.51 2.06
CA CYS A 54 2.53 11.21 2.53
C CYS A 54 1.37 10.31 2.97
N ARG A 55 0.36 10.89 3.64
CA ARG A 55 -0.86 10.16 4.00
C ARG A 55 -1.61 9.70 2.76
N GLY A 56 -1.78 10.57 1.77
CA GLY A 56 -2.45 10.22 0.51
C GLY A 56 -1.70 9.11 -0.25
N TRP A 57 -0.37 9.12 -0.23
CA TRP A 57 0.43 8.03 -0.80
C TRP A 57 0.23 6.72 -0.03
N LEU A 58 0.32 6.76 1.30
CA LEU A 58 0.19 5.58 2.14
C LEU A 58 -1.22 4.96 2.02
N GLU A 59 -2.27 5.77 2.14
CA GLU A 59 -3.65 5.31 2.00
C GLU A 59 -3.93 4.77 0.60
N GLY A 60 -3.45 5.44 -0.46
CA GLY A 60 -3.59 4.93 -1.83
C GLY A 60 -2.86 3.60 -2.05
N THR A 61 -1.70 3.43 -1.42
CA THR A 61 -0.94 2.16 -1.48
C THR A 61 -1.67 1.05 -0.74
N LEU A 62 -2.17 1.32 0.47
CA LEU A 62 -2.94 0.35 1.26
C LEU A 62 -4.20 -0.10 0.51
N LEU A 63 -4.97 0.86 -0.04
CA LEU A 63 -6.16 0.56 -0.86
C LEU A 63 -5.83 -0.28 -2.10
N THR A 64 -4.70 0.02 -2.76
CA THR A 64 -4.28 -0.78 -3.92
C THR A 64 -3.96 -2.21 -3.51
N LEU A 65 -3.16 -2.41 -2.46
CA LEU A 65 -2.79 -3.73 -1.97
C LEU A 65 -3.99 -4.52 -1.42
N GLU A 66 -4.96 -3.83 -0.82
CA GLU A 66 -6.25 -4.40 -0.42
C GLU A 66 -7.07 -4.84 -1.63
N SER A 67 -7.14 -4.02 -2.69
CA SER A 67 -7.90 -4.35 -3.90
C SER A 67 -7.40 -5.62 -4.63
N VAL A 68 -6.11 -5.93 -4.50
CA VAL A 68 -5.53 -7.19 -5.02
C VAL A 68 -5.46 -8.30 -3.98
N GLY A 69 -5.98 -8.04 -2.78
CA GLY A 69 -6.09 -8.99 -1.68
C GLY A 69 -4.76 -9.38 -1.05
N ILE A 70 -3.72 -8.56 -1.15
CA ILE A 70 -2.42 -8.80 -0.49
C ILE A 70 -2.52 -8.52 1.02
N LEU A 71 -3.37 -7.59 1.42
CA LEU A 71 -3.59 -7.20 2.81
C LEU A 71 -5.03 -6.72 3.04
N ASP A 72 -5.36 -6.47 4.29
CA ASP A 72 -6.53 -5.70 4.75
C ASP A 72 -6.01 -4.58 5.68
N ALA A 73 -6.52 -3.37 5.56
CA ALA A 73 -6.06 -2.21 6.30
C ALA A 73 -7.22 -1.39 6.89
N THR A 74 -7.28 -1.30 8.21
CA THR A 74 -8.29 -0.53 8.93
C THR A 74 -7.68 0.69 9.62
N LEU A 75 -8.29 1.87 9.47
CA LEU A 75 -7.90 3.07 10.22
C LEU A 75 -8.51 3.06 11.64
N GLU A 76 -7.66 2.98 12.65
CA GLU A 76 -8.05 3.13 14.05
C GLU A 76 -7.90 4.58 14.53
N ARG A 77 -8.76 5.01 15.46
CA ARG A 77 -8.87 6.42 15.87
C ARG A 77 -8.24 6.74 17.23
N ASN A 78 -7.91 5.75 18.07
CA ASN A 78 -7.39 5.98 19.42
C ASN A 78 -6.41 4.88 19.90
N PRO A 79 -5.08 5.06 19.77
CA PRO A 79 -4.41 6.16 19.06
C PRO A 79 -4.59 6.04 17.54
N ILE A 80 -4.33 7.11 16.80
CA ILE A 80 -4.53 7.12 15.35
C ILE A 80 -3.42 6.33 14.64
N HIS A 81 -3.77 5.17 14.07
CA HIS A 81 -2.87 4.32 13.30
C HIS A 81 -3.65 3.46 12.29
N TYR A 82 -2.97 2.89 11.29
CA TYR A 82 -3.55 1.86 10.44
C TYR A 82 -3.18 0.49 11.00
N HIS A 83 -4.18 -0.33 11.27
CA HIS A 83 -4.03 -1.73 11.61
C HIS A 83 -4.09 -2.55 10.33
N VAL A 84 -2.99 -3.20 9.98
CA VAL A 84 -2.83 -3.90 8.69
C VAL A 84 -2.66 -5.40 8.92
N ALA A 85 -3.53 -6.22 8.33
CA ALA A 85 -3.39 -7.66 8.25
C ALA A 85 -2.78 -8.04 6.89
N VAL A 86 -1.61 -8.66 6.88
CA VAL A 86 -0.97 -9.10 5.62
C VAL A 86 -1.31 -10.57 5.37
N TYR A 87 -1.73 -10.91 4.15
CA TYR A 87 -2.03 -12.28 3.72
C TYR A 87 -0.78 -12.92 3.09
N PRO A 88 -0.01 -13.75 3.83
CA PRO A 88 1.35 -14.13 3.40
C PRO A 88 1.35 -15.07 2.20
N TRP A 89 0.32 -15.88 2.03
CA TRP A 89 0.19 -16.84 0.93
C TRP A 89 -0.04 -16.12 -0.41
N LYS A 90 -0.96 -15.14 -0.46
CA LYS A 90 -1.13 -14.26 -1.63
C LYS A 90 0.12 -13.42 -1.92
N TYR A 91 0.81 -12.95 -0.88
CA TYR A 91 2.07 -12.23 -1.08
C TYR A 91 3.16 -13.10 -1.71
N ARG A 92 3.26 -14.40 -1.38
CA ARG A 92 4.26 -15.30 -1.95
C ARG A 92 3.91 -15.77 -3.36
N GLU A 93 2.62 -15.85 -3.69
CA GLU A 93 2.15 -16.25 -5.01
C GLU A 93 2.14 -15.08 -6.01
N THR A 94 1.94 -13.84 -5.55
CA THR A 94 1.70 -12.68 -6.43
C THR A 94 2.47 -11.41 -6.07
N GLY A 95 3.26 -11.41 -5.00
CA GLY A 95 3.98 -10.22 -4.50
C GLY A 95 5.09 -9.72 -5.43
N ASP A 96 5.75 -10.63 -6.16
CA ASP A 96 6.80 -10.26 -7.12
C ASP A 96 6.23 -9.72 -8.44
N GLU A 97 4.95 -10.01 -8.75
CA GLU A 97 4.26 -9.48 -9.94
C GLU A 97 3.74 -8.05 -9.70
N TYR A 98 3.32 -7.77 -8.45
CA TYR A 98 2.63 -6.52 -8.11
C TYR A 98 3.49 -5.44 -7.45
N LEU A 99 4.77 -5.72 -7.21
CA LEU A 99 5.74 -4.75 -6.72
C LEU A 99 6.96 -4.68 -7.64
N ILE A 100 7.25 -3.51 -8.21
CA ILE A 100 8.46 -3.25 -9.00
C ILE A 100 9.36 -2.32 -8.19
N ASN A 101 10.60 -2.74 -7.90
CA ASN A 101 11.57 -1.96 -7.09
C ASN A 101 11.02 -1.50 -5.73
N GLY A 102 10.07 -2.27 -5.18
CA GLY A 102 9.36 -1.98 -3.95
C GLY A 102 8.30 -0.88 -4.01
N GLN A 103 7.95 -0.44 -5.22
CA GLN A 103 6.76 0.36 -5.48
C GLN A 103 5.63 -0.52 -6.00
N PRO A 104 4.35 -0.19 -5.75
CA PRO A 104 3.23 -0.83 -6.41
C PRO A 104 3.38 -0.78 -7.93
N SER A 105 3.28 -1.92 -8.63
CA SER A 105 3.14 -1.98 -10.09
C SER A 105 1.69 -1.78 -10.53
N LEU A 106 0.78 -1.62 -9.57
CA LEU A 106 -0.62 -1.30 -9.76
C LEU A 106 -0.98 -0.03 -9.01
N TYR A 107 -2.05 0.63 -9.46
CA TYR A 107 -2.62 1.80 -8.82
C TYR A 107 -4.14 1.77 -8.89
N LEU A 108 -4.81 1.78 -7.74
CA LEU A 108 -6.25 1.98 -7.68
C LEU A 108 -6.59 3.47 -7.82
N VAL A 109 -7.28 3.82 -8.90
CA VAL A 109 -7.71 5.19 -9.18
C VAL A 109 -8.72 5.63 -8.13
N ASN A 110 -8.41 6.71 -7.42
CA ASN A 110 -9.30 7.30 -6.43
C ASN A 110 -10.17 8.39 -7.05
N ARG A 111 -11.26 8.74 -6.36
CA ARG A 111 -12.12 9.84 -6.79
C ARG A 111 -11.32 11.15 -6.85
N GLY A 112 -11.30 11.78 -8.03
CA GLY A 112 -10.60 13.04 -8.27
C GLY A 112 -9.14 12.91 -8.73
N ASP A 113 -8.65 11.68 -8.93
CA ASP A 113 -7.38 11.44 -9.61
C ASP A 113 -7.48 11.77 -11.11
N THR A 114 -6.33 12.13 -11.67
CA THR A 114 -6.12 12.32 -13.11
C THR A 114 -4.82 11.62 -13.48
N LEU A 115 -4.67 11.20 -14.74
CA LEU A 115 -3.41 10.56 -15.18
C LEU A 115 -2.18 11.42 -14.86
N SER A 116 -2.27 12.75 -15.04
CA SER A 116 -1.17 13.67 -14.70
C SER A 116 -0.82 13.67 -13.21
N LYS A 117 -1.81 13.55 -12.31
CA LYS A 117 -1.56 13.46 -10.86
C LYS A 117 -0.95 12.11 -10.49
N ILE A 118 -1.43 11.02 -11.10
CA ILE A 118 -0.94 9.67 -10.86
C ILE A 118 0.52 9.58 -11.34
N ALA A 119 0.77 9.90 -12.61
CA ALA A 119 2.10 9.90 -13.22
C ALA A 119 3.13 10.68 -12.39
N ARG A 120 2.79 11.89 -11.94
CA ARG A 120 3.67 12.69 -11.07
C ARG A 120 3.94 12.03 -9.71
N ARG A 121 2.94 11.35 -9.11
CA ARG A 121 3.09 10.69 -7.80
C ARG A 121 3.90 9.41 -7.89
N THR A 122 3.80 8.70 -9.01
CA THR A 122 4.46 7.42 -9.25
C THR A 122 5.80 7.59 -9.97
N SER A 123 6.19 8.82 -10.28
CA SER A 123 7.40 9.14 -11.07
C SER A 123 7.40 8.44 -12.43
N THR A 124 6.26 8.42 -13.11
CA THR A 124 6.08 7.86 -14.46
C THR A 124 5.56 8.94 -15.41
N SER A 125 5.49 8.67 -16.72
CA SER A 125 4.81 9.55 -17.68
C SER A 125 3.35 9.18 -17.92
N ILE A 126 2.57 10.13 -18.47
CA ILE A 126 1.17 9.88 -18.84
C ILE A 126 1.14 8.87 -20.00
N GLU A 127 2.05 9.02 -20.96
CA GLU A 127 2.17 8.22 -22.16
C GLU A 127 2.46 6.76 -21.83
N GLU A 128 3.41 6.50 -20.94
CA GLU A 128 3.73 5.13 -20.52
C GLU A 128 2.55 4.49 -19.76
N VAL A 129 1.91 5.24 -18.85
CA VAL A 129 0.72 4.73 -18.14
C VAL A 129 -0.39 4.41 -19.14
N LYS A 130 -0.60 5.25 -20.15
CA LYS A 130 -1.59 4.96 -21.21
C LYS A 130 -1.21 3.72 -22.01
N GLN A 131 0.05 3.59 -22.40
CA GLN A 131 0.55 2.48 -23.22
C GLN A 131 0.38 1.14 -22.50
N VAL A 132 0.82 1.04 -21.24
CA VAL A 132 0.74 -0.21 -20.47
C VAL A 132 -0.71 -0.60 -20.15
N ASN A 133 -1.64 0.36 -20.12
CA ASN A 133 -3.06 0.12 -19.86
C ASN A 133 -3.93 0.11 -21.13
N GLY A 134 -3.35 0.24 -22.32
CA GLY A 134 -4.10 0.30 -23.58
C GLY A 134 -5.08 1.48 -23.67
N LEU A 135 -4.82 2.58 -22.95
CA LEU A 135 -5.71 3.73 -22.91
C LEU A 135 -5.49 4.63 -24.12
N SER A 136 -6.51 4.82 -24.95
CA SER A 136 -6.49 5.79 -26.06
C SER A 136 -6.61 7.24 -25.59
N SER A 137 -7.32 7.47 -24.48
CA SER A 137 -7.57 8.80 -23.91
C SER A 137 -7.07 8.94 -22.47
N SER A 138 -7.12 10.15 -21.92
CA SER A 138 -6.73 10.42 -20.52
C SER A 138 -7.89 10.22 -19.52
N ARG A 139 -9.02 9.67 -19.96
CA ARG A 139 -10.18 9.43 -19.11
C ARG A 139 -9.96 8.15 -18.30
N ILE A 140 -10.05 8.30 -16.98
CA ILE A 140 -9.95 7.22 -15.99
C ILE A 140 -11.12 7.33 -15.01
N TYR A 141 -11.50 6.21 -14.40
CA TYR A 141 -12.64 6.14 -13.48
C TYR A 141 -12.21 5.73 -12.08
N ALA A 142 -12.87 6.27 -11.06
CA ALA A 142 -12.63 5.84 -9.68
C ALA A 142 -12.94 4.34 -9.54
N GLY A 143 -12.08 3.60 -8.84
CA GLY A 143 -12.14 2.14 -8.72
C GLY A 143 -11.46 1.38 -9.86
N GLN A 144 -10.98 2.06 -10.91
CA GLN A 144 -10.19 1.43 -11.96
C GLN A 144 -8.79 1.09 -11.42
N VAL A 145 -8.28 -0.10 -11.71
CA VAL A 145 -6.89 -0.48 -11.43
C VAL A 145 -6.05 -0.21 -12.67
N LEU A 146 -4.99 0.58 -12.52
CA LEU A 146 -4.02 0.86 -13.57
C LEU A 146 -2.71 0.14 -13.30
N ARG A 147 -2.12 -0.45 -14.33
CA ARG A 147 -0.73 -0.92 -14.34
C ARG A 147 0.21 0.27 -14.43
N LEU A 148 1.18 0.34 -13.52
CA LEU A 148 2.22 1.35 -13.55
C LEU A 148 3.43 0.78 -14.31
N PRO A 149 4.00 1.54 -15.25
CA PRO A 149 5.26 1.15 -15.88
C PRO A 149 6.35 1.07 -14.81
N SER A 150 7.28 0.14 -14.96
CA SER A 150 8.52 0.16 -14.18
C SER A 150 9.22 1.49 -14.43
N ALA A 151 9.31 2.37 -13.43
CA ALA A 151 10.18 3.52 -13.51
C ALA A 151 11.60 3.02 -13.80
N GLN A 152 12.17 3.42 -14.94
CA GLN A 152 13.57 3.18 -15.29
C GLN A 152 14.48 4.05 -14.43
#